data_AF-A0A3M1BQM1-F1
#
_entry.id   AF-A0A3M1BQM1-F1
#
_cell.length_a   1.000
_cell.length_b   1.000
_cell.length_c   1.000
_cell.angle_alpha   90.00
_cell.angle_beta   90.00
_cell.angle_gamma   90.00
#
_symmetry.space_group_name_H-M   'P 1'
#
loop_
_entity.id
_entity.type
_entity.pdbx_description
1 polymer ?
#
loop_
_entity_poly.entity_id
_entity_poly.type
_entity_poly.pdbx_seq_one_letter_code
_entity_poly.pdbx_strand_id
1 'polypeptide(L)'
;AVKGGLRIPIVYNTSSYDSLESLKLLHGIVDIYLADFKYADDHAGKKYSKVRDYHTVALSAIREMHRQVGDLQLNAEGIAIKGLLIRHLLLPGSIAGTRKIMEELRAISPRMAVNVMEQYMPYYQAHKYPELSRRIDRREYEEALEYAEGLTLVMD
;
A
#
# COMPACT_ATOMS: atom_id res chain seq x y z
N ALA A 1 19.29 -19.16 -9.21
CA ALA A 1 18.62 -20.04 -8.23
C ALA A 1 19.60 -21.07 -7.70
N VAL A 2 19.68 -21.28 -6.38
CA VAL A 2 20.52 -22.30 -5.75
C VAL A 2 19.87 -23.67 -5.91
N LYS A 3 20.63 -24.71 -6.23
CA LYS A 3 20.12 -26.08 -6.39
C LYS A 3 19.54 -26.57 -5.04
N GLY A 4 18.25 -26.91 -5.02
CA GLY A 4 17.53 -27.27 -3.80
C GLY A 4 17.05 -26.09 -2.93
N GLY A 5 17.13 -24.86 -3.44
CA GLY A 5 16.64 -23.67 -2.74
C GLY A 5 15.12 -23.61 -2.61
N LEU A 6 14.63 -22.62 -1.86
CA LEU A 6 13.21 -22.38 -1.63
C LEU A 6 12.46 -22.17 -2.97
N ARG A 7 11.31 -22.84 -3.12
CA ARG A 7 10.46 -22.77 -4.33
C ARG A 7 9.05 -22.23 -4.07
N ILE A 8 8.73 -21.95 -2.81
CA ILE A 8 7.46 -21.30 -2.46
C ILE A 8 7.60 -19.79 -2.68
N PRO A 9 6.53 -19.09 -3.11
CA PRO A 9 6.57 -17.64 -3.26
C PRO A 9 6.92 -16.93 -1.95
N ILE A 10 7.81 -15.94 -2.01
CA ILE A 10 8.15 -15.08 -0.87
C ILE A 10 7.30 -13.81 -0.93
N VAL A 11 6.51 -13.60 0.12
CA VAL A 11 5.72 -12.38 0.32
C VAL A 11 6.47 -11.45 1.28
N TYR A 12 6.76 -10.22 0.86
CA TYR A 12 7.32 -9.18 1.70
C TYR A 12 6.23 -8.16 2.06
N ASN A 13 5.79 -8.20 3.32
CA ASN A 13 4.81 -7.27 3.87
C ASN A 13 5.50 -6.06 4.50
N THR A 14 5.16 -4.86 4.06
CA THR A 14 5.89 -3.64 4.42
C THR A 14 5.00 -2.41 4.58
N SER A 15 5.48 -1.44 5.37
CA SER A 15 4.93 -0.09 5.46
C SER A 15 5.24 0.81 4.25
N SER A 16 6.04 0.30 3.31
CA SER A 16 6.64 1.00 2.17
C SER A 16 7.67 2.07 2.54
N TYR A 17 7.93 2.34 3.81
CA TYR A 17 9.02 3.22 4.24
C TYR A 17 10.37 2.47 4.25
N ASP A 18 10.69 1.81 3.14
CA ASP A 18 11.91 1.04 2.92
C ASP A 18 12.97 1.88 2.19
N SER A 19 14.25 1.62 2.46
CA SER A 19 15.33 2.20 1.66
C SER A 19 15.40 1.56 0.28
N LEU A 20 15.76 2.35 -0.75
CA LEU A 20 15.96 1.83 -2.10
C LEU A 20 17.13 0.85 -2.17
N GLU A 21 18.16 1.06 -1.36
CA GLU A 21 19.31 0.15 -1.23
C GLU A 21 18.84 -1.24 -0.77
N SER A 22 18.02 -1.31 0.29
CA SER A 22 17.47 -2.57 0.78
C SER A 22 16.60 -3.25 -0.29
N LEU A 23 15.72 -2.51 -0.96
CA LEU A 23 14.87 -3.08 -2.01
C LEU A 23 15.69 -3.65 -3.16
N LYS A 24 16.75 -2.97 -3.59
CA LYS A 24 17.65 -3.48 -4.66
C LYS A 24 18.30 -4.81 -4.28
N LEU A 25 18.61 -5.03 -3.00
CA LEU A 25 19.14 -6.31 -2.51
C LEU A 25 18.08 -7.42 -2.54
N LEU A 26 16.79 -7.07 -2.45
CA LEU A 26 15.67 -8.00 -2.52
C LEU A 26 15.25 -8.37 -3.95
N HIS A 27 15.82 -7.71 -4.97
CA HIS A 27 15.48 -7.96 -6.36
C HIS A 27 15.79 -9.42 -6.77
N GLY A 28 14.76 -10.13 -7.22
CA GLY A 28 14.84 -11.54 -7.60
C GLY A 28 14.77 -12.51 -6.42
N ILE A 29 14.57 -12.01 -5.19
CA ILE A 29 14.31 -12.80 -3.99
C ILE A 29 12.82 -12.72 -3.64
N VAL A 30 12.23 -11.52 -3.62
CA VAL A 30 10.81 -11.33 -3.32
C VAL A 30 9.99 -11.54 -4.58
N ASP A 31 8.96 -12.39 -4.47
CA ASP A 31 8.01 -12.64 -5.56
C ASP A 31 6.82 -11.68 -5.46
N ILE A 32 6.34 -11.43 -4.24
CA ILE A 32 5.14 -10.64 -3.98
C ILE A 32 5.44 -9.57 -2.94
N TYR A 33 5.12 -8.33 -3.27
CA TYR A 33 5.13 -7.24 -2.29
C TYR A 33 3.70 -6.98 -1.82
N LEU A 34 3.50 -6.96 -0.50
CA LEU A 34 2.28 -6.51 0.16
C LEU A 34 2.59 -5.18 0.85
N ALA A 35 2.32 -4.08 0.17
CA ALA A 35 2.88 -2.78 0.50
C ALA A 35 1.79 -1.81 0.99
N ASP A 36 1.94 -1.26 2.19
CA ASP A 36 1.03 -0.23 2.69
C ASP A 36 1.37 1.13 2.09
N PHE A 37 0.39 1.85 1.54
CA PHE A 37 0.54 3.26 1.19
C PHE A 37 -0.42 4.11 2.03
N LYS A 38 0.07 4.64 3.15
CA LYS A 38 -0.77 5.18 4.24
C LYS A 38 -1.17 6.64 4.06
N TYR A 39 -0.28 7.48 3.53
CA TYR A 39 -0.45 8.93 3.45
C TYR A 39 0.08 9.48 2.13
N ALA A 40 -0.67 10.40 1.55
CA ALA A 40 -0.30 11.15 0.35
C ALA A 40 0.55 12.41 0.64
N ASP A 41 0.90 12.64 1.91
CA ASP A 41 1.68 13.79 2.36
C ASP A 41 2.61 13.47 3.54
N ASP A 42 3.77 14.12 3.54
CA ASP A 42 4.82 13.94 4.55
C ASP A 42 4.44 14.51 5.93
N HIS A 43 3.53 15.49 5.96
CA HIS A 43 3.08 16.09 7.21
C HIS A 43 2.25 15.10 8.04
N ALA A 44 1.35 14.34 7.41
CA ALA A 44 0.60 13.26 8.02
C ALA A 44 1.53 12.13 8.50
N GLY A 45 2.52 11.74 7.68
CA GLY A 45 3.58 10.81 8.09
C GLY A 45 4.29 11.27 9.38
N LYS A 46 4.68 12.55 9.45
CA LYS A 46 5.36 13.12 10.61
C LYS A 46 4.46 13.20 11.83
N LYS A 47 3.22 13.64 11.63
CA LYS A 47 2.27 13.86 12.72
C LYS A 47 1.82 12.56 13.34
N TYR A 48 1.40 11.59 12.52
CA TYR A 48 0.75 10.36 12.98
C TYR A 48 1.70 9.16 13.11
N SER A 49 2.73 9.07 12.28
CA SER A 49 3.69 7.95 12.27
C SER A 49 5.12 8.34 12.69
N LYS A 50 5.36 9.61 13.02
CA LYS A 50 6.67 10.14 13.49
C LYS A 50 7.82 9.96 12.49
N VAL A 51 7.50 9.90 11.21
CA VAL A 51 8.46 9.79 10.08
C VAL A 51 8.38 11.03 9.20
N ARG A 52 9.51 11.59 8.76
CA ARG A 52 9.55 12.96 8.22
C ARG A 52 9.14 13.09 6.75
N ASP A 53 9.38 12.05 5.97
CA ASP A 53 9.38 12.03 4.50
C ASP A 53 8.67 10.76 3.99
N TYR A 54 7.62 10.34 4.72
CA TYR A 54 6.91 9.09 4.45
C TYR A 54 6.43 8.96 3.00
N HIS A 55 5.69 9.95 2.50
CA HIS A 55 5.08 9.90 1.17
C HIS A 55 6.15 9.83 0.10
N THR A 56 7.18 10.66 0.23
CA THR A 56 8.31 10.72 -0.71
C THR A 56 9.06 9.38 -0.78
N VAL A 57 9.37 8.79 0.38
CA VAL A 57 10.08 7.51 0.48
C VAL A 57 9.18 6.36 0.01
N ALA A 58 7.92 6.31 0.48
CA ALA A 58 6.97 5.26 0.14
C ALA A 58 6.67 5.21 -1.36
N LEU A 59 6.44 6.35 -2.00
CA LEU A 59 6.21 6.40 -3.44
C LEU A 59 7.42 5.89 -4.23
N SER A 60 8.63 6.24 -3.79
CA SER A 60 9.88 5.76 -4.41
C SER A 60 10.05 4.25 -4.22
N ALA A 61 9.80 3.75 -3.01
CA ALA A 61 9.84 2.33 -2.68
C ALA A 61 8.82 1.52 -3.50
N ILE A 62 7.57 1.98 -3.59
CA ILE A 62 6.50 1.35 -4.37
C ILE A 62 6.88 1.27 -5.86
N ARG A 63 7.47 2.34 -6.43
CA ARG A 63 7.98 2.33 -7.81
C ARG A 63 9.06 1.27 -8.01
N GLU A 64 9.99 1.14 -7.06
CA GLU A 64 11.04 0.13 -7.12
C GLU A 64 10.49 -1.29 -6.95
N MET A 65 9.54 -1.51 -6.03
CA MET A 65 8.84 -2.78 -5.86
C MET A 65 8.13 -3.17 -7.17
N HIS A 66 7.34 -2.26 -7.75
CA HIS A 66 6.65 -2.50 -9.02
C HIS A 66 7.63 -2.80 -10.16
N ARG A 67 8.76 -2.07 -10.24
CA ARG A 67 9.83 -2.35 -11.22
C ARG A 67 10.38 -3.78 -11.11
N GLN A 68 10.45 -4.33 -9.89
CA GLN A 68 11.00 -5.67 -9.65
C GLN A 68 10.01 -6.79 -9.97
N VAL A 69 8.74 -6.65 -9.60
CA VAL A 69 7.76 -7.75 -9.67
C VAL A 69 6.59 -7.53 -10.63
N GLY A 70 6.33 -6.29 -11.04
CA GLY A 70 5.23 -5.89 -11.92
C GLY A 70 3.87 -5.87 -11.24
N ASP A 71 2.81 -5.83 -12.05
CA ASP A 71 1.42 -5.95 -11.59
C ASP A 71 1.18 -7.33 -10.97
N LEU A 72 0.19 -7.42 -10.07
CA LEU A 72 -0.20 -8.66 -9.40
C LEU A 72 -0.65 -9.72 -10.43
N GLN A 73 -0.08 -10.91 -10.30
CA GLN A 73 -0.38 -12.09 -11.12
C GLN A 73 -0.95 -13.19 -10.24
N LEU A 74 -2.07 -13.74 -10.69
CA LEU A 74 -2.76 -14.85 -10.05
C LEU A 74 -2.62 -16.11 -10.90
N ASN A 75 -2.60 -17.29 -10.27
CA ASN A 75 -2.71 -18.57 -10.97
C ASN A 75 -4.18 -18.90 -11.34
N ALA A 76 -4.43 -20.08 -11.91
CA ALA A 76 -5.76 -20.52 -12.33
C ALA A 76 -6.76 -20.64 -11.16
N GLU A 77 -6.26 -20.86 -9.94
CA GLU A 77 -7.03 -20.95 -8.70
C GLU A 77 -7.23 -19.58 -8.02
N GLY A 78 -6.74 -18.49 -8.61
CA GLY A 78 -6.85 -17.13 -8.04
C GLY A 78 -5.84 -16.81 -6.94
N ILE A 79 -4.81 -17.65 -6.75
CA ILE A 79 -3.74 -17.45 -5.75
C ILE A 79 -2.67 -16.54 -6.35
N ALA A 80 -2.24 -15.53 -5.59
CA ALA A 80 -1.14 -14.66 -5.97
C ALA A 80 0.18 -15.43 -6.06
N ILE A 81 0.86 -15.30 -7.20
CA ILE A 81 2.14 -15.98 -7.46
C ILE A 81 3.31 -15.01 -7.67
N LYS A 82 3.03 -13.76 -8.07
CA LYS A 82 4.02 -12.70 -8.26
C LYS A 82 3.33 -11.33 -8.32
N GLY A 83 4.03 -10.27 -7.98
CA GLY A 83 3.61 -8.89 -8.26
C GLY A 83 3.36 -8.05 -7.01
N LEU A 84 2.82 -6.86 -7.19
CA LEU A 84 2.61 -5.88 -6.13
C LEU A 84 1.12 -5.73 -5.80
N LEU A 85 0.78 -5.91 -4.53
CA LEU A 85 -0.53 -5.56 -3.96
C LEU A 85 -0.36 -4.39 -2.99
N ILE A 86 -1.02 -3.28 -3.29
CA ILE A 86 -1.07 -2.12 -2.40
C ILE A 86 -2.21 -2.29 -1.40
N ARG A 87 -1.93 -2.01 -0.13
CA ARG A 87 -2.95 -1.85 0.90
C ARG A 87 -3.08 -0.38 1.28
N HIS A 88 -4.30 0.12 1.21
CA HIS A 88 -4.61 1.51 1.54
C HIS A 88 -5.65 1.54 2.65
N LEU A 89 -5.19 1.70 3.90
CA LEU A 89 -6.06 1.87 5.05
C LEU A 89 -6.64 3.28 5.05
N LEU A 90 -7.97 3.36 4.96
CA LEU A 90 -8.69 4.62 5.03
C LEU A 90 -8.59 5.21 6.44
N LEU A 91 -8.52 6.54 6.50
CA LEU A 91 -8.51 7.30 7.73
C LEU A 91 -9.63 8.36 7.68
N PRO A 92 -10.26 8.67 8.83
CA PRO A 92 -11.32 9.66 8.91
C PRO A 92 -10.85 11.04 8.42
N GLY A 93 -11.74 11.80 7.80
CA GLY A 93 -11.51 13.17 7.34
C GLY A 93 -10.53 13.26 6.18
N SER A 94 -10.46 12.22 5.35
CA SER A 94 -9.57 12.13 4.18
C SER A 94 -8.09 12.34 4.50
N ILE A 95 -7.70 12.07 5.75
CA ILE A 95 -6.34 12.28 6.27
C ILE A 95 -5.29 11.49 5.47
N ALA A 96 -5.67 10.33 4.94
CA ALA A 96 -4.78 9.51 4.13
C ALA A 96 -4.45 10.14 2.77
N GLY A 97 -5.27 11.08 2.27
CA GLY A 97 -5.12 11.64 0.93
C GLY A 97 -5.43 10.63 -0.18
N THR A 98 -6.44 9.78 0.04
CA THR A 98 -6.81 8.62 -0.81
C THR A 98 -6.85 8.95 -2.29
N ARG A 99 -7.52 10.03 -2.69
CA ARG A 99 -7.59 10.46 -4.09
C ARG A 99 -6.21 10.57 -4.75
N LYS A 100 -5.29 11.29 -4.10
CA LYS A 100 -3.93 11.50 -4.60
C LYS A 100 -3.16 10.19 -4.67
N ILE A 101 -3.30 9.33 -3.66
CA ILE A 101 -2.70 7.97 -3.68
C ILE A 101 -3.19 7.19 -4.91
N MET A 102 -4.50 7.15 -5.17
CA MET A 102 -5.04 6.40 -6.32
C MET A 102 -4.55 6.98 -7.66
N GLU A 103 -4.42 8.30 -7.77
CA GLU A 103 -3.85 8.98 -8.95
C GLU A 103 -2.37 8.60 -9.16
N GLU A 104 -1.57 8.59 -8.09
CA GLU A 104 -0.15 8.21 -8.16
C GLU A 104 0.05 6.73 -8.50
N LEU A 105 -0.78 5.84 -7.95
CA LEU A 105 -0.76 4.42 -8.28
C LEU A 105 -1.12 4.19 -9.74
N ARG A 106 -2.15 4.87 -10.26
CA ARG A 106 -2.52 4.83 -11.69
C ARG A 106 -1.39 5.31 -12.58
N ALA A 107 -0.63 6.31 -12.16
CA ALA A 107 0.54 6.80 -12.90
C ALA A 107 1.71 5.81 -12.91
N ILE A 108 1.77 4.85 -11.98
CA ILE A 108 2.74 3.74 -11.99
C ILE A 108 2.23 2.62 -12.90
N SER A 109 0.98 2.20 -12.69
CA SER A 109 0.30 1.23 -13.54
C SER A 109 -1.22 1.37 -13.43
N PRO A 110 -1.97 1.40 -14.55
CA PRO A 110 -3.43 1.39 -14.51
C PRO A 110 -3.98 0.05 -13.98
N ARG A 111 -3.17 -1.02 -13.97
CA ARG A 111 -3.56 -2.33 -13.43
C ARG A 111 -3.02 -2.58 -12.02
N MET A 112 -2.60 -1.53 -11.30
CA MET A 112 -2.14 -1.69 -9.93
C MET A 112 -3.23 -2.37 -9.10
N ALA A 113 -2.87 -3.44 -8.41
CA ALA A 113 -3.78 -4.13 -7.50
C ALA A 113 -3.82 -3.36 -6.17
N VAL A 114 -5.03 -2.99 -5.73
CA VAL A 114 -5.23 -2.19 -4.53
C VAL A 114 -6.35 -2.78 -3.68
N ASN A 115 -6.06 -2.96 -2.40
CA ASN A 115 -7.03 -3.28 -1.37
C ASN A 115 -7.31 -2.00 -0.56
N VAL A 116 -8.53 -1.47 -0.71
CA VAL A 116 -9.01 -0.29 0.02
C VAL A 116 -9.64 -0.78 1.32
N MET A 117 -9.01 -0.48 2.45
CA MET A 117 -9.38 -1.08 3.73
C MET A 117 -10.17 -0.09 4.59
N GLU A 118 -11.40 -0.46 4.94
CA GLU A 118 -12.28 0.34 5.81
C GLU A 118 -12.08 0.08 7.33
N GLN A 119 -11.09 -0.73 7.68
CA GLN A 119 -10.95 -1.35 9.00
C GLN A 119 -10.30 -0.45 10.08
N TYR A 120 -10.29 0.86 9.89
CA TYR A 120 -9.67 1.77 10.85
C TYR A 120 -10.43 1.79 12.19
N MET A 121 -9.69 1.55 13.27
CA MET A 121 -10.20 1.59 14.63
C MET A 121 -9.41 2.62 15.46
N PRO A 122 -10.08 3.57 16.15
CA PRO A 122 -9.43 4.63 16.91
C PRO A 122 -8.91 4.12 18.27
N TYR A 123 -8.00 3.15 18.24
CA TYR A 123 -7.38 2.57 19.43
C TYR A 123 -6.08 3.29 19.83
N TYR A 124 -5.52 2.88 20.97
CA TYR A 124 -4.25 3.37 21.49
C TYR A 124 -4.26 4.91 21.68
N GLN A 125 -3.40 5.63 20.97
CA GLN A 125 -3.22 7.08 21.10
C GLN A 125 -4.11 7.88 20.15
N ALA A 126 -5.06 7.26 19.45
CA ALA A 126 -5.98 7.97 18.56
C ALA A 126 -6.71 9.11 19.29
N HIS A 127 -7.08 8.92 20.56
CA HIS A 127 -7.73 9.93 21.42
C HIS A 127 -6.94 11.26 21.56
N LYS A 128 -5.64 11.26 21.27
CA LYS A 128 -4.81 12.48 21.28
C LYS A 128 -4.97 13.34 20.02
N TYR A 129 -5.61 12.80 19.00
CA TYR A 129 -5.83 13.43 17.70
C TYR A 129 -7.34 13.42 17.42
N PRO A 130 -8.07 14.50 17.75
CA PRO A 130 -9.52 14.55 17.60
C PRO A 130 -10.02 14.11 16.21
N GLU A 131 -9.27 14.44 15.16
CA GLU A 131 -9.54 14.08 13.78
C GLU A 131 -9.43 12.58 13.48
N LEU A 132 -8.62 11.83 14.25
CA LEU A 132 -8.48 10.38 14.18
C LEU A 132 -9.30 9.64 15.24
N SER A 133 -9.96 10.36 16.16
CA SER A 133 -10.65 9.76 17.31
C SER A 133 -12.03 9.19 16.97
N ARG A 134 -12.26 8.83 15.70
CA ARG A 134 -13.50 8.22 15.22
C ARG A 134 -13.21 7.16 14.16
N ARG A 135 -14.17 6.28 13.92
CA ARG A 135 -14.16 5.41 12.75
C ARG A 135 -14.46 6.22 11.49
N ILE A 136 -14.10 5.66 10.35
CA ILE A 136 -14.59 6.17 9.08
C ILE A 136 -16.09 5.91 8.96
N ASP A 137 -16.78 6.77 8.21
CA ASP A 137 -18.17 6.55 7.85
C ASP A 137 -18.30 5.90 6.46
N ARG A 138 -19.54 5.48 6.15
CA ARG A 138 -19.86 4.82 4.89
C ARG A 138 -19.59 5.70 3.67
N ARG A 139 -19.79 7.01 3.77
CA ARG A 139 -19.57 7.93 2.64
C ARG A 139 -18.09 8.05 2.32
N GLU A 140 -17.24 8.11 3.34
CA GLU A 140 -15.79 8.12 3.18
C GLU A 140 -15.29 6.83 2.48
N TYR A 141 -15.91 5.69 2.79
CA TYR A 141 -15.60 4.43 2.10
C TYR A 141 -16.08 4.43 0.65
N GLU A 142 -17.34 4.82 0.40
CA GLU A 142 -17.90 4.90 -0.96
C GLU A 142 -17.08 5.85 -1.85
N GLU A 143 -16.71 7.03 -1.34
CA GLU A 143 -15.86 8.00 -2.04
C GLU A 143 -14.45 7.43 -2.35
N ALA A 144 -13.88 6.67 -1.41
CA ALA A 144 -12.59 6.02 -1.64
C ALA A 144 -12.63 4.97 -2.75
N LEU A 145 -13.74 4.22 -2.87
CA LEU A 145 -13.95 3.26 -3.96
C LEU A 145 -14.08 3.97 -5.31
N GLU A 146 -14.77 5.11 -5.36
CA GLU A 146 -14.86 5.95 -6.57
C GLU A 146 -13.46 6.42 -7.02
N TYR A 147 -12.61 6.86 -6.10
CA TYR A 147 -11.23 7.28 -6.44
C TYR A 147 -10.35 6.14 -6.97
N ALA A 148 -10.65 4.91 -6.55
CA ALA A 148 -9.93 3.72 -6.94
C ALA A 148 -10.50 3.08 -8.23
N GLU A 149 -11.56 3.65 -8.82
CA GLU A 149 -12.09 3.22 -10.09
C GLU A 149 -10.99 3.23 -11.18
N GLY A 150 -10.97 2.18 -11.99
CA GLY A 150 -9.97 1.96 -13.04
C GLY A 150 -8.70 1.27 -12.57
N LEU A 151 -8.50 1.07 -11.26
CA LEU A 151 -7.48 0.16 -10.71
C LEU A 151 -8.04 -1.26 -10.55
N THR A 152 -7.17 -2.22 -10.27
CA THR A 152 -7.60 -3.59 -9.96
C THR A 152 -7.92 -3.69 -8.46
N LEU A 153 -9.21 -3.60 -8.12
CA LEU A 153 -9.66 -3.69 -6.74
C LEU A 153 -9.59 -5.14 -6.23
N VAL A 154 -8.95 -5.31 -5.08
CA VAL A 154 -8.92 -6.56 -4.32
C VAL A 154 -9.78 -6.37 -3.08
N MET A 155 -10.90 -7.09 -3.03
CA MET A 155 -11.84 -7.07 -1.91
C MET A 155 -11.50 -8.20 -0.92
N ASP A 156 -11.76 -7.95 0.35
CA ASP A 156 -11.62 -8.93 1.44
C ASP A 156 -12.79 -9.94 1.43
#